data_AF-A0A1W9HP73-F1
#
_entry.id   AF-A0A1W9HP73-F1
#
_cell.length_a   1.000
_cell.length_b   1.000
_cell.length_c   1.000
_cell.angle_alpha   90.00
_cell.angle_beta   90.00
_cell.angle_gamma   90.00
#
_symmetry.space_group_name_H-M   'P 1'
#
loop_
_entity.id
_entity.type
_entity.pdbx_description
1 polymer ?
#
loop_
_entity_poly.entity_id
_entity_poly.type
_entity_poly.pdbx_seq_one_letter_code
_entity_poly.pdbx_strand_id
1 'polypeptide(L)'
;MQKAVEKFINNLQDISDPDYGDFMRKANVYLNDLKTDLTPMKQDVRAKIFEIQLYLQFISSWEIEPTRRRIIRDALYLNDLLKSHDEVLFPAG
;
A
#
# COMPACT_ATOMS: atom_id res chain seq x y z
N MET A 1 2.13 13.74 -2.28
CA MET A 1 1.83 12.36 -1.85
C MET A 1 2.51 12.15 -0.51
N GLN A 2 1.95 11.35 0.40
CA GLN A 2 2.64 10.98 1.63
C GLN A 2 3.91 10.18 1.29
N LYS A 3 5.06 10.56 1.86
CA LYS A 3 6.38 10.00 1.49
C LYS A 3 6.44 8.48 1.64
N ALA A 4 5.83 7.95 2.70
CA ALA A 4 5.76 6.50 2.94
C ALA A 4 5.00 5.77 1.82
N VAL A 5 3.90 6.34 1.34
CA VAL A 5 3.09 5.76 0.27
C VAL A 5 3.81 5.87 -1.08
N GLU A 6 4.47 6.99 -1.35
CA GLU A 6 5.29 7.16 -2.55
C GLU A 6 6.42 6.14 -2.63
N LYS A 7 7.16 5.96 -1.52
CA LYS A 7 8.20 4.93 -1.38
C LYS A 7 7.64 3.53 -1.64
N PHE A 8 6.47 3.21 -1.09
CA PHE A 8 5.83 1.92 -1.31
C PHE A 8 5.47 1.68 -2.78
N ILE A 9 4.91 2.67 -3.46
CA ILE A 9 4.57 2.58 -4.89
C ILE A 9 5.82 2.40 -5.75
N ASN A 10 6.88 3.17 -5.51
CA ASN A 10 8.14 3.07 -6.25
C ASN A 10 8.76 1.68 -6.06
N ASN A 11 8.86 1.22 -4.80
CA ASN A 11 9.35 -0.13 -4.50
C ASN A 11 8.55 -1.22 -5.20
N LEU A 12 7.22 -1.09 -5.29
CA LEU A 12 6.37 -2.02 -6.03
C LEU A 12 6.63 -2.00 -7.53
N GLN A 13 6.89 -0.84 -8.12
CA GLN A 13 7.18 -0.70 -9.55
C GLN A 13 8.55 -1.30 -9.90
N ASP A 14 9.51 -1.22 -8.99
CA ASP A 14 10.87 -1.72 -9.18
C ASP A 14 10.99 -3.25 -9.07
N ILE A 15 9.92 -3.95 -8.64
CA ILE A 15 9.89 -5.42 -8.65
C ILE A 15 9.88 -5.91 -10.10
N SER A 16 10.98 -6.50 -10.53
CA SER A 16 11.19 -7.08 -11.87
C SER A 16 11.20 -8.60 -11.89
N ASP A 17 10.86 -9.25 -10.76
CA ASP A 17 10.89 -10.71 -10.67
C ASP A 17 9.85 -11.34 -11.62
N PRO A 18 10.24 -12.33 -12.42
CA PRO A 18 9.31 -13.05 -13.29
C PRO A 18 8.47 -14.08 -12.52
N ASP A 19 8.92 -14.48 -11.32
CA ASP A 19 8.20 -15.41 -10.46
C ASP A 19 7.16 -14.69 -9.61
N TYR A 20 5.92 -15.20 -9.63
CA TYR A 20 4.81 -14.62 -8.89
C TYR A 20 5.03 -14.70 -7.38
N GLY A 21 5.58 -15.80 -6.87
CA GLY A 21 5.84 -15.98 -5.43
C GLY A 21 6.87 -14.98 -4.91
N ASP A 22 7.94 -14.74 -5.65
CA ASP A 22 8.93 -13.73 -5.31
C ASP A 22 8.36 -12.30 -5.36
N PHE A 23 7.53 -11.99 -6.36
CA PHE A 23 6.81 -10.73 -6.40
C PHE A 23 5.97 -10.52 -5.13
N MET A 24 5.16 -11.52 -4.74
CA MET A 24 4.30 -11.44 -3.55
C MET A 24 5.12 -11.30 -2.27
N ARG A 25 6.23 -12.04 -2.16
CA ARG A 25 7.13 -11.98 -1.01
C ARG A 25 7.74 -10.58 -0.85
N LYS A 26 8.26 -9.98 -1.92
CA LYS A 26 8.85 -8.61 -1.88
C LYS A 26 7.78 -7.55 -1.64
N ALA A 27 6.64 -7.63 -2.31
CA ALA A 27 5.53 -6.71 -2.10
C ALA A 27 5.02 -6.74 -0.64
N ASN A 28 4.99 -7.92 -0.02
CA ASN A 28 4.64 -8.07 1.40
C ASN A 28 5.69 -7.45 2.35
N VAL A 29 6.98 -7.53 2.02
CA VAL A 29 8.03 -6.82 2.78
C VAL A 29 7.78 -5.31 2.73
N TYR A 30 7.56 -4.76 1.54
CA TYR A 30 7.31 -3.32 1.38
C TYR A 30 6.01 -2.86 2.06
N LEU A 31 4.99 -3.72 2.13
CA LEU A 31 3.77 -3.44 2.88
C LEU A 31 4.05 -3.36 4.40
N ASN A 32 4.90 -4.23 4.93
CA ASN A 32 5.28 -4.19 6.34
C ASN A 32 6.10 -2.94 6.68
N ASP A 33 6.97 -2.49 5.78
CA ASP A 33 7.67 -1.22 5.92
C ASP A 33 6.68 -0.05 5.95
N LEU A 34 5.72 -0.01 5.02
CA LEU A 34 4.67 0.99 4.99
C LEU A 34 3.85 1.02 6.29
N LYS A 35 3.52 -0.15 6.85
CA LYS A 35 2.80 -0.28 8.12
C LYS A 35 3.58 0.33 9.29
N THR A 36 4.89 0.10 9.31
CA THR A 36 5.79 0.66 10.32
C THR A 36 5.83 2.18 10.19
N ASP A 37 6.03 2.69 8.96
CA ASP A 37 6.15 4.13 8.68
C ASP A 37 4.85 4.91 8.96
N LEU A 38 3.68 4.26 8.89
CA LEU A 38 2.37 4.87 9.14
C LEU A 38 1.84 4.67 10.58
N THR A 39 2.62 4.07 11.49
CA THR A 39 2.17 3.86 12.87
C THR A 39 2.45 5.10 13.74
N PRO A 40 1.46 5.62 14.51
CA PRO A 40 0.09 5.15 14.67
C PRO A 40 -0.83 5.60 13.51
N MET A 41 -1.76 4.71 13.10
CA MET A 41 -2.70 4.93 12.01
C MET A 41 -4.17 4.91 12.48
N LYS A 42 -5.02 5.70 11.81
CA LYS A 42 -6.47 5.69 12.00
C LYS A 42 -7.11 4.40 11.48
N GLN A 43 -8.33 4.11 11.93
CA GLN A 43 -9.00 2.81 11.68
C GLN A 43 -9.22 2.51 10.19
N ASP A 44 -9.59 3.51 9.40
CA ASP A 44 -9.81 3.40 7.95
C ASP A 44 -8.51 3.16 7.18
N VAL A 45 -7.43 3.87 7.54
CA VAL A 45 -6.07 3.63 7.01
C VAL A 45 -5.63 2.20 7.33
N ARG A 46 -5.85 1.74 8.57
CA ARG A 46 -5.55 0.37 9.00
C ARG A 46 -6.37 -0.66 8.22
N ALA A 47 -7.67 -0.43 8.05
CA ALA A 47 -8.55 -1.32 7.30
C ALA A 47 -8.08 -1.46 5.84
N LYS A 48 -7.70 -0.34 5.21
CA LYS A 48 -7.21 -0.37 3.84
C LYS A 48 -5.90 -1.15 3.70
N ILE A 49 -4.94 -0.94 4.61
CA ILE A 49 -3.71 -1.73 4.67
C ILE A 49 -4.00 -3.23 4.86
N PHE A 50 -5.00 -3.57 5.66
CA PHE A 50 -5.40 -4.97 5.87
C PHE A 50 -5.98 -5.59 4.59
N GLU A 51 -6.79 -4.86 3.82
CA GLU A 51 -7.22 -5.32 2.49
C GLU A 51 -6.02 -5.59 1.58
N ILE A 52 -5.01 -4.71 1.61
CA ILE A 52 -3.78 -4.89 0.84
C ILE A 52 -3.05 -6.18 1.25
N GLN A 53 -2.96 -6.41 2.54
CA GLN A 53 -2.34 -7.62 3.10
C GLN A 53 -3.08 -8.89 2.68
N LEU A 54 -4.42 -8.86 2.62
CA LEU A 54 -5.23 -10.04 2.31
C LEU A 54 -4.91 -10.62 0.94
N TYR A 55 -4.82 -9.80 -0.11
CA TYR A 55 -4.49 -10.35 -1.42
C TYR A 55 -3.01 -10.73 -1.53
N LEU A 56 -2.10 -10.05 -0.84
CA LEU A 56 -0.67 -10.41 -0.84
C LEU A 56 -0.36 -11.74 -0.16
N GLN A 57 -1.19 -12.17 0.78
CA GLN A 57 -0.91 -13.36 1.59
C GLN A 57 -1.87 -14.52 1.33
N PHE A 58 -3.11 -14.24 0.93
CA PHE A 58 -4.17 -15.26 0.90
C PHE A 58 -4.93 -15.34 -0.43
N ILE A 59 -4.94 -14.28 -1.25
CA ILE A 59 -5.73 -14.23 -2.50
C ILE A 59 -4.79 -14.06 -3.70
N SER A 60 -4.28 -15.19 -4.19
CA SER A 60 -3.44 -15.21 -5.39
C SER A 60 -4.28 -15.16 -6.67
N SER A 61 -3.98 -14.20 -7.55
CA SER A 61 -4.46 -14.21 -8.94
C SER A 61 -3.54 -15.01 -9.88
N TRP A 62 -2.32 -15.32 -9.43
CA TRP A 62 -1.21 -15.84 -10.24
C TRP A 62 -0.75 -14.93 -11.38
N GLU A 63 -1.21 -13.67 -11.41
CA GLU A 63 -0.85 -12.68 -12.42
C GLU A 63 -0.20 -11.46 -11.78
N ILE A 64 1.09 -11.24 -12.06
CA ILE A 64 1.89 -10.16 -11.44
C ILE A 64 1.30 -8.78 -11.77
N GLU A 65 1.13 -8.47 -13.06
CA GLU A 65 0.75 -7.12 -13.48
C GLU A 65 -0.65 -6.68 -13.06
N PRO A 66 -1.70 -7.54 -13.15
CA PRO A 66 -3.00 -7.25 -12.54
C PRO A 66 -2.91 -7.01 -11.03
N THR A 67 -2.16 -7.85 -10.32
CA THR A 67 -1.95 -7.68 -8.87
C THR A 67 -1.26 -6.35 -8.59
N ARG A 68 -0.13 -6.04 -9.24
CA ARG A 68 0.62 -4.78 -9.10
C ARG A 68 -0.28 -3.57 -9.31
N ARG A 69 -1.08 -3.54 -10.39
CA ARG A 69 -2.03 -2.45 -10.66
C ARG A 69 -3.07 -2.29 -9.56
N ARG A 70 -3.58 -3.39 -9.01
CA ARG A 70 -4.51 -3.36 -7.88
C ARG A 70 -3.84 -2.76 -6.63
N ILE A 71 -2.62 -3.19 -6.30
CA ILE A 71 -1.90 -2.66 -5.12
C ILE A 71 -1.64 -1.17 -5.27
N ILE A 72 -1.18 -0.73 -6.43
CA ILE A 72 -0.90 0.68 -6.69
C ILE A 72 -2.19 1.52 -6.57
N ARG A 73 -3.32 1.03 -7.10
CA ARG A 73 -4.61 1.72 -6.96
C ARG A 73 -5.01 1.85 -5.49
N ASP A 74 -4.87 0.77 -4.71
CA ASP A 74 -5.19 0.78 -3.28
C ASP A 74 -4.25 1.70 -2.50
N ALA A 75 -2.97 1.78 -2.86
CA ALA A 75 -2.00 2.69 -2.27
C ALA A 75 -2.33 4.16 -2.58
N LEU A 76 -2.77 4.48 -3.80
CA LEU A 76 -3.22 5.83 -4.15
C LEU A 76 -4.45 6.24 -3.33
N TYR A 77 -5.41 5.34 -3.17
CA TYR A 77 -6.57 5.56 -2.30
C TYR A 77 -6.16 5.74 -0.83
N LEU A 78 -5.19 4.94 -0.34
CA LEU A 78 -4.62 5.10 1.00
C LEU A 78 -4.00 6.49 1.19
N ASN A 79 -3.29 7.02 0.18
CA ASN A 79 -2.76 8.37 0.23
C ASN A 79 -3.88 9.42 0.33
N ASP A 80 -5.01 9.23 -0.34
CA ASP A 80 -6.11 10.18 -0.30
C ASP A 80 -6.83 10.16 1.06
N LEU A 81 -6.96 9.00 1.69
CA LEU A 81 -7.40 8.88 3.08
C LEU A 81 -6.47 9.65 4.02
N LEU A 82 -5.15 9.45 3.89
CA LEU A 82 -4.17 10.15 4.73
C LEU A 82 -4.24 11.67 4.58
N LYS A 83 -4.36 12.18 3.34
CA LYS A 83 -4.53 13.62 3.10
C LYS A 83 -5.79 14.18 3.74
N SER A 84 -6.91 13.46 3.62
CA SER A 84 -8.19 13.86 4.23
C SER A 84 -8.05 14.01 5.75
N HIS A 85 -7.23 13.16 6.37
CA HIS A 85 -6.94 13.23 7.80
C HIS A 85 -6.03 14.38 8.22
N ASP A 86 -5.12 14.80 7.34
CA ASP A 86 -4.26 15.97 7.56
C ASP A 86 -5.05 17.27 7.40
N GLU A 87 -5.97 17.34 6.43
CA GLU A 87 -6.83 18.51 6.18
C GLU A 87 -7.81 18.76 7.32
N VAL A 88 -8.34 17.70 7.96
CA VAL A 88 -9.23 17.81 9.12
C VAL A 88 -8.53 18.40 10.36
N LEU A 89 -7.20 18.32 10.45
CA LEU A 89 -6.42 18.89 11.57
C LEU A 89 -6.13 20.39 11.39
N PHE A 90 -6.35 20.94 10.20
CA PHE A 90 -6.17 22.36 9.89
C PHE A 90 -7.40 22.92 9.15
N PRO A 91 -8.57 23.05 9.81
CA PRO A 91 -9.66 23.81 9.22
C PRO A 91 -9.19 25.25 9.04
N ALA A 92 -9.27 25.75 7.80
CA ALA A 92 -9.06 27.17 7.49
C ALA A 92 -9.95 28.00 8.43
N GLY A 93 -9.31 28.83 9.26
CA GLY A 93 -9.97 29.69 10.24
C GLY A 93 -10.84 30.76 9.61
#